data_AF-A0A9E1VLR8-F1
#
_entry.id   AF-A0A9E1VLR8-F1
#
_cell.length_a   1.000
_cell.length_b   1.000
_cell.length_c   1.000
_cell.angle_alpha   90.00
_cell.angle_beta   90.00
_cell.angle_gamma   90.00
#
_symmetry.space_group_name_H-M   'P 1'
#
loop_
_entity.id
_entity.type
_entity.pdbx_description
1 polymer ?
#
loop_
_entity_poly.entity_id
_entity_poly.type
_entity_poly.pdbx_seq_one_letter_code
_entity_poly.pdbx_strand_id
1 'polypeptide(L)'
;NQRGEDSENRIKELKLDFGGDTLPCSDFQANAIYLQICALSYNLFALMRQLLPEDLAHHRVTTIRWRLYAIAAKIVKTSRQLYVKAKQKHQLLLQQVLIALRSIDPPPI
;
A
#
# COMPACT_ATOMS: atom_id res chain seq x y z
N ASN A 1 22.75 -15.12 -9.02
CA ASN A 1 22.58 -14.31 -7.79
C ASN A 1 21.30 -13.48 -7.71
N GLN A 2 20.63 -13.10 -8.82
CA GLN A 2 19.40 -12.27 -8.76
C GLN A 2 18.24 -12.83 -7.91
N ARG A 3 17.97 -14.15 -7.97
CA ARG A 3 16.88 -14.77 -7.20
C ARG A 3 17.03 -14.66 -5.67
N GLY A 4 18.27 -14.63 -5.16
CA GLY A 4 18.54 -14.50 -3.72
C GLY A 4 18.39 -13.06 -3.23
N GLU A 5 18.74 -12.10 -4.08
CA GLU A 5 18.58 -10.67 -3.81
C GLU A 5 17.09 -10.29 -3.76
N ASP A 6 16.28 -10.85 -4.66
CA ASP A 6 14.83 -10.64 -4.68
C ASP A 6 14.14 -11.19 -3.44
N SER A 7 14.51 -12.40 -2.97
CA SER A 7 13.93 -12.98 -1.76
C SER A 7 14.34 -12.23 -0.50
N GLU A 8 15.61 -11.80 -0.41
CA GLU A 8 16.10 -11.00 0.70
C GLU A 8 15.38 -9.66 0.79
N ASN A 9 15.17 -8.98 -0.34
CA ASN A 9 14.43 -7.71 -0.38
C ASN A 9 12.97 -7.88 0.06
N ARG A 10 12.30 -8.94 -0.37
CA ARG A 10 10.92 -9.25 0.06
C ARG A 10 10.82 -9.55 1.56
N ILE A 11 11.78 -10.30 2.11
CA ILE A 11 11.85 -10.57 3.56
C ILE A 11 12.12 -9.27 4.34
N LYS A 12 12.99 -8.39 3.83
CA LYS A 12 13.24 -7.07 4.44
C LYS A 12 11.98 -6.21 4.46
N GLU A 13 11.22 -6.15 3.36
CA GLU A 13 9.96 -5.40 3.29
C GLU A 13 8.94 -5.95 4.30
N LEU A 14 8.73 -7.26 4.34
CA LEU A 14 7.81 -7.90 5.31
C LEU A 14 8.18 -7.54 6.76
N LYS A 15 9.47 -7.63 7.09
CA LYS A 15 9.97 -7.35 8.43
C LYS A 15 9.81 -5.88 8.80
N LEU A 16 10.41 -4.99 8.01
CA LEU A 16 10.57 -3.58 8.37
C LEU A 16 9.32 -2.74 8.09
N ASP A 17 8.56 -3.07 7.04
CA ASP A 17 7.46 -2.24 6.61
C ASP A 17 6.07 -2.76 7.04
N PHE A 18 5.98 -4.05 7.39
CA PHE A 18 4.73 -4.70 7.83
C PHE A 18 4.79 -5.27 9.26
N GLY A 19 5.85 -4.97 10.02
CA GLY A 19 5.98 -5.34 11.44
C GLY A 19 6.35 -6.80 11.70
N GLY A 20 6.73 -7.55 10.66
CA GLY A 20 7.14 -8.96 10.78
C GLY A 20 8.47 -9.18 11.49
N ASP A 21 9.12 -8.13 11.99
CA ASP A 21 10.30 -8.17 12.85
C ASP A 21 9.96 -8.19 14.35
N THR A 22 8.70 -7.95 14.71
CA THR A 22 8.22 -8.00 16.10
C THR A 22 7.22 -9.12 16.32
N LEU A 23 7.19 -9.65 17.56
CA LEU A 23 6.22 -10.64 18.02
C LEU A 23 5.72 -10.17 19.40
N PRO A 24 4.71 -9.29 19.44
CA PRO A 24 4.41 -8.48 20.62
C PRO A 24 3.68 -9.24 21.73
N CYS A 25 3.17 -10.44 21.47
CA CYS A 25 2.39 -11.20 22.44
C CYS A 25 3.30 -12.11 23.29
N SER A 26 2.89 -12.41 24.52
CA SER A 26 3.56 -13.45 25.33
C SER A 26 3.14 -14.87 24.94
N ASP A 27 2.04 -15.01 24.21
CA ASP A 27 1.49 -16.28 23.74
C ASP A 27 1.99 -16.63 22.33
N PHE A 28 2.36 -17.90 22.12
CA PHE A 28 2.88 -18.38 20.83
C PHE A 28 1.83 -18.36 19.72
N GLN A 29 0.61 -18.78 20.01
CA GLN A 29 -0.47 -18.83 19.00
C GLN A 29 -0.87 -17.42 18.58
N ALA A 30 -0.94 -16.49 19.53
CA ALA A 30 -1.18 -15.07 19.25
C ALA A 30 -0.11 -14.49 18.31
N ASN A 31 1.16 -14.78 18.56
CA ASN A 31 2.27 -14.37 17.70
C ASN A 31 2.25 -15.05 16.31
N ALA A 32 1.83 -16.31 16.22
CA ALA A 32 1.66 -16.99 14.94
C ALA A 32 0.60 -16.30 14.08
N ILE A 33 -0.55 -15.93 14.68
CA ILE A 33 -1.60 -15.15 14.00
C ILE A 33 -1.09 -13.76 13.62
N TYR A 34 -0.36 -13.08 14.52
CA TYR A 34 0.24 -11.77 14.23
C TYR A 34 1.13 -11.84 12.97
N LEU A 35 2.03 -12.81 12.91
CA LEU A 35 2.90 -13.00 11.74
C LEU A 35 2.12 -13.32 10.46
N GLN A 36 1.03 -14.10 10.56
CA GLN A 36 0.15 -14.38 9.43
C GLN A 36 -0.55 -13.11 8.92
N ILE A 37 -0.97 -12.21 9.82
CA ILE A 37 -1.55 -10.91 9.45
C ILE A 37 -0.50 -10.04 8.74
N CYS A 38 0.74 -9.99 9.26
CA CYS A 38 1.84 -9.30 8.59
C CYS A 38 2.06 -9.85 7.17
N ALA A 39 2.13 -11.18 7.01
CA ALA A 39 2.29 -11.82 5.72
C ALA A 39 1.12 -11.55 4.76
N LEU A 40 -0.13 -11.59 5.25
CA LEU A 40 -1.32 -11.28 4.46
C LEU A 40 -1.30 -9.83 3.98
N SER A 41 -0.97 -8.88 4.85
CA SER A 41 -0.90 -7.46 4.51
C SER A 41 0.18 -7.18 3.45
N TYR A 42 1.35 -7.82 3.56
CA TYR A 42 2.40 -7.76 2.54
C TYR A 42 1.92 -8.32 1.18
N ASN A 43 1.22 -9.46 1.19
CA ASN A 43 0.69 -10.06 -0.03
C ASN A 43 -0.38 -9.18 -0.70
N LEU A 44 -1.28 -8.60 0.09
CA LEU A 44 -2.27 -7.64 -0.42
C LEU A 44 -1.59 -6.41 -1.03
N PHE A 45 -0.53 -5.90 -0.40
CA PHE A 45 0.27 -4.82 -0.97
C PHE A 45 0.98 -5.24 -2.26
N ALA A 46 1.50 -6.46 -2.34
CA ALA A 46 2.12 -7.00 -3.55
C ALA A 46 1.13 -7.09 -4.72
N LEU A 47 -0.11 -7.50 -4.46
CA LEU A 47 -1.19 -7.49 -5.46
C LEU A 47 -1.56 -6.06 -5.85
N MET A 48 -1.71 -5.15 -4.88
CA MET A 48 -2.00 -3.74 -5.16
C MET A 48 -0.95 -3.12 -6.07
N ARG A 49 0.35 -3.43 -5.90
CA ARG A 49 1.43 -2.94 -6.77
C ARG A 49 1.22 -3.27 -8.25
N GLN A 50 0.58 -4.39 -8.57
CA GLN A 50 0.30 -4.78 -9.96
C GLN A 50 -0.76 -3.88 -10.63
N LEU A 51 -1.54 -3.16 -9.82
CA LEU A 51 -2.61 -2.26 -10.27
C LEU A 51 -2.18 -0.79 -10.23
N LEU A 52 -1.04 -0.48 -9.62
CA LEU A 52 -0.55 0.89 -9.52
C LEU A 52 0.14 1.33 -10.82
N PRO A 53 0.10 2.64 -11.14
CA PRO A 53 0.89 3.17 -12.24
C PRO A 53 2.40 2.93 -11.99
N GLU A 54 3.18 2.87 -13.07
CA GLU A 54 4.63 2.59 -13.05
C GLU A 54 5.39 3.47 -12.04
N ASP A 55 5.02 4.75 -11.96
CA ASP A 55 5.50 5.75 -10.99
C ASP A 55 5.44 5.31 -9.52
N LEU A 56 4.63 4.30 -9.20
CA LEU A 56 4.38 3.80 -7.85
C LEU A 56 4.63 2.29 -7.71
N ALA A 57 4.48 1.51 -8.77
CA ALA A 57 4.52 0.04 -8.74
C ALA A 57 5.80 -0.54 -8.11
N HIS A 58 6.93 0.16 -8.22
CA HIS A 58 8.24 -0.30 -7.73
C HIS A 58 8.64 0.25 -6.35
N HIS A 59 7.77 1.00 -5.69
CA HIS A 59 8.08 1.60 -4.38
C HIS A 59 7.66 0.73 -3.20
N ARG A 60 8.39 0.86 -2.09
CA ARG A 60 8.01 0.28 -0.79
C ARG A 60 6.74 0.94 -0.25
N VAL A 61 6.04 0.23 0.63
CA VAL A 61 4.78 0.70 1.22
C VAL A 61 4.95 2.01 2.01
N THR A 62 6.12 2.25 2.61
CA THR A 62 6.45 3.52 3.29
C THR A 62 6.42 4.70 2.34
N THR A 63 7.00 4.58 1.14
CA THR A 63 6.94 5.60 0.08
C THR A 63 5.53 5.73 -0.48
N ILE A 64 4.83 4.61 -0.72
CA ILE A 64 3.43 4.62 -1.15
C ILE A 64 2.54 5.36 -0.15
N ARG A 65 2.75 5.15 1.15
CA ARG A 65 2.00 5.83 2.22
C ARG A 65 2.09 7.33 2.08
N TRP A 66 3.28 7.88 1.87
CA TRP A 66 3.45 9.32 1.71
C TRP A 66 2.95 9.84 0.36
N ARG A 67 3.08 9.05 -0.71
CA ARG A 67 2.69 9.46 -2.08
C ARG A 67 1.20 9.32 -2.36
N LEU A 68 0.47 8.45 -1.65
CA LEU A 68 -0.97 8.18 -1.87
C LEU A 68 -1.84 8.42 -0.63
N TYR A 69 -1.51 7.84 0.52
CA TYR A 69 -2.40 7.89 1.69
C TYR A 69 -2.28 9.20 2.48
N ALA A 70 -1.06 9.73 2.61
CA ALA A 70 -0.75 10.91 3.41
C ALA A 70 -0.43 12.13 2.54
N ILE A 71 -1.14 12.28 1.41
CA ILE A 71 -1.01 13.46 0.54
C ILE A 71 -1.54 14.69 1.29
N ALA A 72 -0.70 15.73 1.38
CA ALA A 72 -1.14 17.02 1.89
C ALA A 72 -2.18 17.66 0.95
N ALA A 73 -3.38 17.88 1.48
CA ALA A 73 -4.48 18.51 0.76
C ALA A 73 -5.30 19.42 1.68
N LYS A 74 -5.95 20.42 1.10
CA LYS A 74 -6.86 21.34 1.79
C LYS A 74 -8.30 20.98 1.45
N ILE A 75 -9.10 20.66 2.46
CA ILE A 75 -10.54 20.51 2.30
C ILE A 75 -11.16 21.91 2.23
N VAL A 76 -11.96 22.18 1.20
CA VAL A 76 -12.67 23.44 1.02
C VAL A 76 -14.16 23.15 0.95
N LYS A 77 -14.90 23.79 1.86
CA LYS A 77 -16.36 23.71 1.91
C LYS A 77 -16.95 25.05 1.48
N THR A 78 -17.88 25.01 0.53
CA THR A 78 -18.76 26.13 0.19
C THR A 78 -20.19 25.77 0.60
N SER A 79 -21.13 26.71 0.46
CA SER A 79 -22.53 26.45 0.80
C SER A 79 -23.17 25.31 -0.01
N ARG A 80 -22.62 24.97 -1.19
CA ARG A 80 -23.18 23.96 -2.11
C ARG A 80 -22.28 22.75 -2.36
N GLN A 81 -20.99 22.84 -2.04
CA GLN A 81 -20.03 21.81 -2.43
C GLN A 81 -18.92 21.61 -1.39
N LEU A 82 -18.41 20.39 -1.33
CA LEU A 82 -17.22 20.01 -0.60
C LEU A 82 -16.20 19.48 -1.61
N TYR A 83 -15.00 20.03 -1.63
CA TYR A 83 -13.96 19.57 -2.54
C TYR A 83 -12.57 19.64 -1.91
N VAL A 84 -11.64 18.87 -2.47
CA VAL A 84 -10.28 18.72 -1.96
C VAL A 84 -9.30 19.41 -2.92
N LYS A 85 -8.56 20.40 -2.42
CA LYS A 85 -7.47 21.06 -3.14
C LYS A 85 -6.15 20.35 -2.83
N ALA A 86 -5.47 19.84 -3.85
CA ALA A 86 -4.15 19.26 -3.75
C ALA A 86 -3.28 19.78 -4.90
N LYS A 87 -1.96 19.58 -4.83
CA LYS A 87 -1.09 19.91 -5.99
C LYS A 87 -1.52 19.09 -7.20
N GLN A 88 -1.54 19.70 -8.38
CA GLN A 88 -2.01 19.08 -9.62
C GLN A 88 -1.35 17.72 -9.91
N LYS A 89 -0.03 17.61 -9.68
CA LYS A 89 0.71 16.34 -9.80
C LYS A 89 0.10 15.21 -8.96
N HIS A 90 -0.28 15.49 -7.72
CA HIS A 90 -0.89 14.49 -6.83
C HIS A 90 -2.33 14.15 -7.26
N GLN A 91 -3.07 15.12 -7.80
CA GLN A 91 -4.42 14.88 -8.32
C GLN A 91 -4.39 13.94 -9.53
N LEU A 92 -3.46 14.16 -10.46
CA LEU A 92 -3.29 13.31 -11.64
C LEU A 92 -2.91 11.88 -11.24
N LEU A 93 -1.95 11.74 -10.33
CA LEU A 93 -1.53 10.44 -9.82
C LEU A 93 -2.67 9.69 -9.12
N LEU A 94 -3.44 10.39 -8.27
CA LEU A 94 -4.60 9.80 -7.61
C LEU A 94 -5.67 9.37 -8.62
N GLN A 95 -5.91 10.17 -9.66
CA GLN A 95 -6.87 9.84 -10.72
C GLN A 95 -6.44 8.58 -11.47
N GLN A 96 -5.14 8.44 -11.81
CA GLN A 96 -4.61 7.24 -12.45
C GLN A 96 -4.84 5.99 -11.60
N VAL A 97 -4.54 6.07 -10.30
CA VAL A 97 -4.78 4.96 -9.35
C VAL A 97 -6.27 4.61 -9.27
N LEU A 98 -7.15 5.60 -9.15
CA LEU A 98 -8.60 5.36 -9.07
C LEU A 98 -9.16 4.72 -10.35
N ILE A 99 -8.64 5.09 -11.51
CA ILE A 99 -9.01 4.46 -12.79
C ILE A 99 -8.57 2.99 -12.80
N ALA A 100 -7.32 2.70 -12.42
CA ALA A 100 -6.81 1.34 -12.39
C ALA A 100 -7.54 0.44 -11.38
N LEU A 101 -7.99 0.99 -10.25
CA LEU A 101 -8.81 0.26 -9.28
C LEU A 101 -10.22 -0.06 -9.81
N ARG A 102 -10.78 0.79 -10.67
CA ARG A 102 -12.11 0.57 -11.27
C ARG A 102 -12.12 -0.47 -12.38
N SER A 103 -10.97 -0.79 -12.96
CA SER A 103 -10.84 -1.84 -13.98
C SER A 103 -10.65 -3.24 -13.40
N ILE A 104 -10.65 -3.39 -12.07
CA ILE A 104 -10.62 -4.71 -11.44
C ILE A 104 -12.01 -5.32 -11.58
N ASP A 105 -12.14 -6.30 -12.46
CA ASP A 105 -13.35 -7.10 -12.53
C ASP A 105 -13.48 -7.94 -11.24
N PRO A 106 -14.69 -8.07 -10.67
CA PRO A 106 -14.90 -8.97 -9.55
C PRO A 106 -14.53 -10.40 -9.98
N PRO A 107 -13.90 -11.20 -9.10
CA PRO A 107 -13.62 -12.59 -9.43
C PRO A 107 -14.93 -13.29 -9.82
N PRO A 108 -14.92 -14.17 -10.84
CA PRO A 108 -16.09 -14.95 -11.19
C PRO A 108 -16.50 -15.75 -9.94
N ILE A 109 -17.77 -15.59 -9.54
CA ILE A 109 -18.39 -16.30 -8.42
C ILE A 109 -18.54 -17.79 -8.72
#